data_AF-A0A949I7V0-F1
#
_entry.id   AF-A0A949I7V0-F1
#
_cell.length_a   1.000
_cell.length_b   1.000
_cell.length_c   1.000
_cell.angle_alpha   90.00
_cell.angle_beta   90.00
_cell.angle_gamma   90.00
#
_symmetry.space_group_name_H-M   'P 1'
#
loop_
_entity.id
_entity.type
_entity.pdbx_description
1 polymer ?
#
loop_
_entity_poly.entity_id
_entity_poly.type
_entity_poly.pdbx_seq_one_letter_code
_entity_poly.pdbx_strand_id
1 'polypeptide(L)' 'MSARPFVLTPDLLLRAYRLGLFPMAESRESRTLHWLDPDSRGVLPLNGF' A
#
# COMPACT_ATOMS: atom_id res chain seq x y z
N MET A 1 -21.61 4.64 11.82
CA MET A 1 -21.03 3.39 11.28
C MET A 1 -19.65 3.24 11.89
N SER A 2 -19.40 2.22 12.71
CA SER A 2 -18.07 2.01 13.30
C SER A 2 -17.10 1.65 12.18
N ALA A 3 -16.14 2.53 11.88
CA ALA A 3 -15.05 2.21 10.97
C ALA A 3 -14.26 1.06 11.60
N ARG A 4 -14.32 -0.13 10.99
CA ARG A 4 -13.50 -1.26 11.43
C ARG A 4 -12.04 -0.80 11.40
N PRO A 5 -11.27 -1.03 12.47
CA PRO A 5 -9.86 -0.70 12.45
C PRO A 5 -9.19 -1.42 11.27
N PHE A 6 -8.41 -0.67 10.51
CA PHE A 6 -7.65 -1.19 9.39
C PHE A 6 -6.52 -2.07 9.94
N VAL A 7 -6.80 -3.37 10.10
CA VAL A 7 -5.82 -4.31 10.65
C VAL A 7 -4.91 -4.80 9.52
N LEU A 8 -3.65 -4.42 9.58
CA LEU A 8 -2.60 -4.95 8.72
C LEU A 8 -2.07 -6.26 9.31
N THR A 9 -2.43 -7.38 8.69
CA THR A 9 -1.81 -8.68 8.99
C THR A 9 -0.71 -8.98 7.97
N PRO A 10 0.30 -9.79 8.33
CA PRO A 10 1.31 -10.25 7.39
C PRO A 10 0.70 -10.94 6.15
N ASP A 11 -0.27 -11.84 6.35
CA ASP A 11 -0.95 -12.53 5.25
C ASP A 11 -1.66 -11.58 4.28
N LEU A 12 -2.30 -10.53 4.81
CA LEU A 12 -2.96 -9.51 3.99
C LEU A 12 -1.94 -8.75 3.15
N LEU A 13 -0.83 -8.31 3.75
CA LEU A 13 0.23 -7.59 3.05
C LEU A 13 0.84 -8.46 1.96
N LEU A 14 1.20 -9.72 2.27
CA LEU A 14 1.78 -10.63 1.29
C LEU A 14 0.86 -10.84 0.08
N ARG A 15 -0.46 -10.97 0.30
CA ARG A 15 -1.43 -11.07 -0.80
C ARG A 15 -1.53 -9.77 -1.59
N ALA A 16 -1.57 -8.62 -0.94
CA ALA A 16 -1.66 -7.32 -1.60
C ALA A 16 -0.42 -7.04 -2.46
N TYR A 17 0.79 -7.21 -1.92
CA TYR A 17 2.04 -7.00 -2.67
C TYR A 17 2.18 -7.95 -3.86
N ARG A 18 1.68 -9.19 -3.75
CA ARG A 18 1.63 -10.13 -4.89
C ARG A 18 0.72 -9.65 -6.03
N LEU A 19 -0.30 -8.85 -5.72
CA LEU A 19 -1.20 -8.24 -6.69
C LEU A 19 -0.70 -6.87 -7.17
N GLY A 20 0.45 -6.39 -6.67
CA GLY A 20 0.95 -5.04 -6.97
C GLY A 20 0.35 -3.94 -6.09
N LEU A 21 -0.51 -4.27 -5.13
CA LEU A 21 -1.12 -3.31 -4.22
C LEU A 21 -0.23 -3.01 -3.02
N PHE A 22 -0.27 -1.77 -2.53
CA PHE A 22 0.41 -1.39 -1.29
C PHE A 22 -0.44 -0.41 -0.47
N PRO A 23 -0.38 -0.46 0.87
CA PRO A 23 -1.12 0.46 1.71
C PRO A 23 -0.33 1.76 1.89
N MET A 24 -1.00 2.90 1.79
CA MET A 24 -0.41 4.21 2.00
C MET A 24 -1.45 5.16 2.60
N ALA A 25 -1.01 6.03 3.51
CA ALA A 25 -1.81 7.13 4.02
C ALA A 25 -1.69 8.33 3.06
N GLU A 26 -2.75 9.16 2.98
CA GLU A 26 -2.75 10.35 2.13
C GLU A 26 -1.70 11.39 2.56
N SER A 27 -1.49 11.53 3.88
CA SER A 27 -0.49 12.41 4.46
C SER A 27 0.10 11.81 5.74
N ARG A 28 1.13 12.47 6.28
CA ARG A 28 1.77 12.10 7.55
C ARG A 28 0.79 12.14 8.73
N GLU A 29 -0.15 13.07 8.72
CA GLU A 29 -1.11 13.29 9.81
C GLU A 29 -2.37 12.43 9.67
N SER A 30 -2.55 11.76 8.52
CA SER A 30 -3.73 10.94 8.27
C SER A 30 -3.76 9.71 9.19
N ARG A 31 -4.94 9.45 9.74
CA ARG A 31 -5.24 8.27 10.56
C ARG A 31 -5.85 7.14 9.75
N THR A 32 -5.88 7.28 8.43
CA THR A 32 -6.55 6.37 7.49
C THR A 32 -5.54 5.85 6.47
N LEU A 33 -5.61 4.55 6.21
CA LEU A 33 -4.83 3.89 5.17
C LEU A 33 -5.71 3.58 3.96
N HIS A 34 -5.11 3.69 2.78
CA HIS A 34 -5.71 3.40 1.49
C HIS A 34 -4.85 2.36 0.77
N TRP A 35 -5.48 1.48 -0.01
CA TRP A 35 -4.75 0.60 -0.94
C TRP A 35 -4.56 1.32 -2.26
N LEU A 36 -3.33 1.37 -2.76
CA LEU A 36 -2.99 2.04 -4.01
C LEU A 36 -2.61 1.04 -5.10
N ASP A 37 -3.14 1.29 -6.30
CA ASP A 37 -2.82 0.62 -7.57
C ASP A 37 -2.57 1.66 -8.66
N PRO A 38 -1.37 2.25 -8.76
CA PRO A 38 -1.10 3.28 -9.74
C PRO A 38 -0.96 2.69 -11.16
N ASP A 39 -1.65 3.28 -12.14
CA ASP A 39 -1.52 2.90 -13.56
C ASP A 39 -0.07 2.97 -14.05
N SER A 40 0.66 4.01 -13.61
CA SER A 40 2.10 4.18 -13.87
C SER A 40 2.88 3.98 -12.58
N ARG A 41 3.79 2.99 -12.57
CA ARG A 41 4.61 2.65 -11.41
C ARG A 41 6.04 3.15 -11.55
N GLY A 42 6.49 3.91 -10.57
CA GLY A 42 7.91 4.23 -10.42
C GLY A 42 8.72 2.98 -10.10
N VAL A 43 9.66 2.62 -10.98
CA VAL A 43 10.57 1.47 -10.82
C VAL A 43 11.99 2.00 -10.92
N LEU A 44 12.83 1.66 -9.93
CA LEU A 44 14.25 2.01 -9.92
C LEU A 44 15.08 0.80 -10.41
N PRO A 45 15.75 0.88 -11.57
CA PRO A 45 16.61 -0.19 -12.05
C PRO A 45 17.83 -0.35 -11.14
N LEU A 46 18.09 -1.56 -10.64
CA LEU A 46 19.21 -1.79 -9.72
C LEU A 46 20.59 -1.77 -10.41
N ASN A 47 20.63 -2.05 -11.71
CA ASN A 47 21.87 -2.16 -12.49
C ASN A 47 22.00 -1.06 -13.56
N GLY A 48 21.26 0.05 -13.42
CA GLY A 48 21.10 1.07 -14.46
C GLY A 48 21.67 2.45 -14.12
N PHE A 49 22.59 2.51 -13.15
CA PHE A 49 23.29 3.74 -12.75
C PHE A 49 24.72 3.76 -13.26
#